data_AF-A0A2T0W4E7-F1
#
_entry.id   AF-A0A2T0W4E7-F1
#
_cell.length_a   1.000
_cell.length_b   1.000
_cell.length_c   1.000
_cell.angle_alpha   90.00
_cell.angle_beta   90.00
_cell.angle_gamma   90.00
#
_symmetry.space_group_name_H-M   'P 1'
#
loop_
_entity.id
_entity.type
_entity.pdbx_description
1 polymer ?
#
loop_
_entity_poly.entity_id
_entity_poly.type
_entity_poly.pdbx_seq_one_letter_code
_entity_poly.pdbx_strand_id
1 'polypeptide(L)'
;MGRPFLNEYPATSHIIGAQISYSRQDRRIKLKILAPLILTSTIAACAVPVGDIRWKPELLSPGDYVSVDQSRSGLIHHMYKGRQGNDYLIESYRGPSPTGTPAFTTRLDGNGNYLSWQRSDGYEVRYQPHDCTRTLGKCRYTEIRPNDERIRWTRITTATDTGFKYVETDRNGERRVSGEIAIDERGIAGSGQVSGHFGAQTFTLVE
;
A
#
# COMPACT_ATOMS: atom_id res chain seq x y z
N MET A 1 -37.13 4.54 -2.77
CA MET A 1 -36.18 5.63 -2.41
C MET A 1 -34.91 4.97 -1.89
N GLY A 2 -33.91 4.83 -2.77
CA GLY A 2 -32.69 4.07 -2.51
C GLY A 2 -31.71 4.87 -1.66
N ARG A 3 -31.23 4.28 -0.57
CA ARG A 3 -30.17 4.86 0.27
C ARG A 3 -28.85 4.85 -0.54
N PRO A 4 -28.07 5.94 -0.54
CA PRO A 4 -26.79 5.95 -1.22
C PRO A 4 -25.83 4.99 -0.52
N PHE A 5 -25.10 4.20 -1.30
CA PHE A 5 -24.01 3.31 -0.87
C PHE A 5 -22.87 4.15 -0.25
N LEU A 6 -23.07 4.60 0.99
CA LEU A 6 -22.05 5.21 1.85
C LEU A 6 -21.37 4.07 2.59
N ASN A 7 -20.25 3.56 2.07
CA ASN A 7 -19.25 2.81 2.83
C ASN A 7 -17.99 2.61 1.96
N GLU A 8 -17.45 3.70 1.42
CA GLU A 8 -16.08 3.70 0.90
C GLU A 8 -15.14 4.03 2.05
N TYR A 9 -14.47 3.00 2.55
CA TYR A 9 -13.56 3.07 3.66
C TYR A 9 -12.35 3.98 3.34
N PRO A 10 -12.07 5.00 4.17
CA PRO A 10 -10.76 5.65 4.13
C PRO A 10 -9.66 4.68 4.58
N ALA A 11 -9.93 3.73 5.49
CA ALA A 11 -8.92 2.84 6.06
C ALA A 11 -8.33 1.77 5.09
N THR A 12 -9.02 1.43 3.99
CA THR A 12 -8.56 0.41 3.03
C THR A 12 -7.86 1.00 1.80
N SER A 13 -8.01 2.30 1.53
CA SER A 13 -7.23 3.01 0.51
C SER A 13 -5.75 3.14 0.85
N HIS A 14 -5.35 2.87 2.11
CA HIS A 14 -3.97 2.97 2.59
C HIS A 14 -3.06 1.79 2.18
N ILE A 15 -3.59 0.81 1.43
CA ILE A 15 -3.08 -0.56 1.51
C ILE A 15 -2.77 -1.19 0.17
N ILE A 16 -3.14 -0.63 -0.97
CA ILE A 16 -3.22 -1.46 -2.17
C ILE A 16 -2.33 -0.94 -3.30
N GLY A 17 -1.45 -1.82 -3.72
CA GLY A 17 -1.00 -1.94 -5.10
C GLY A 17 -0.37 -3.30 -5.13
N ALA A 18 -0.90 -4.30 -5.82
CA ALA A 18 -0.33 -5.65 -5.84
C ALA A 18 0.63 -5.90 -7.04
N GLN A 19 1.15 -7.11 -7.19
CA GLN A 19 2.05 -7.55 -8.26
C GLN A 19 1.52 -7.37 -9.70
N ILE A 20 2.46 -7.16 -10.63
CA ILE A 20 2.24 -6.98 -12.07
C ILE A 20 2.54 -8.28 -12.81
N SER A 21 1.61 -8.75 -13.64
CA SER A 21 1.85 -9.81 -14.63
C SER A 21 2.66 -9.28 -15.80
N TYR A 22 3.88 -9.82 -16.02
CA TYR A 22 4.65 -9.60 -17.25
C TYR A 22 5.08 -10.93 -17.89
N SER A 23 4.65 -11.13 -19.14
CA SER A 23 5.18 -12.13 -20.06
C SER A 23 6.48 -11.64 -20.68
N ARG A 24 7.62 -12.30 -20.43
CA ARG A 24 8.81 -12.24 -21.30
C ARG A 24 9.76 -13.43 -21.13
N GLN A 25 10.05 -14.05 -22.27
CA GLN A 25 10.92 -15.20 -22.58
C GLN A 25 12.19 -15.44 -21.74
N ASP A 26 12.35 -16.72 -21.39
CA ASP A 26 13.55 -17.41 -20.90
C ASP A 26 14.86 -16.98 -21.58
N ARG A 27 15.87 -16.63 -20.76
CA ARG A 27 17.28 -16.88 -21.08
C ARG A 27 18.03 -17.37 -19.84
N ARG A 28 18.29 -18.68 -19.81
CA ARG A 28 19.23 -19.34 -18.88
C ARG A 28 20.66 -18.96 -19.23
N ILE A 29 21.44 -18.46 -18.26
CA ILE A 29 22.91 -18.54 -18.31
C ILE A 29 23.46 -18.96 -16.93
N LYS A 30 24.50 -19.80 -17.01
CA LYS A 30 24.98 -20.80 -16.06
C LYS A 30 25.75 -20.25 -14.85
N LEU A 31 25.45 -20.79 -13.67
CA LEU A 31 26.18 -20.62 -12.42
C LEU A 31 27.48 -21.45 -12.42
N LYS A 32 28.63 -20.84 -12.12
CA LYS A 32 29.88 -21.55 -11.83
C LYS A 32 30.13 -21.53 -10.31
N ILE A 33 30.32 -22.74 -9.78
CA ILE A 33 30.58 -23.07 -8.37
C ILE A 33 32.05 -22.77 -8.05
N LEU A 34 32.31 -22.13 -6.91
CA LEU A 34 33.56 -22.24 -6.13
C LEU A 34 33.22 -21.99 -4.65
N ALA A 35 33.72 -22.86 -3.78
CA ALA A 35 33.65 -22.82 -2.31
C ALA A 35 35.06 -23.11 -1.75
N PRO A 36 35.34 -22.98 -0.44
CA PRO A 36 34.91 -22.00 0.57
C PRO A 36 36.13 -21.41 1.35
N LEU A 37 35.96 -20.36 2.17
CA LEU A 37 36.90 -20.06 3.26
C LEU A 37 36.19 -19.39 4.46
N ILE A 38 36.53 -19.89 5.66
CA ILE A 38 35.87 -19.67 6.95
C ILE A 38 36.32 -18.34 7.58
N LEU A 39 35.38 -17.59 8.18
CA LEU A 39 35.67 -16.64 9.25
C LEU A 39 34.46 -16.53 10.19
N THR A 40 34.57 -17.08 11.40
CA THR A 40 33.58 -16.94 12.47
C THR A 40 33.72 -15.57 13.13
N SER A 41 32.92 -14.61 12.66
CA SER A 41 32.70 -13.32 13.31
C SER A 41 31.44 -13.40 14.16
N THR A 42 31.56 -13.30 15.49
CA THR A 42 30.43 -13.07 16.37
C THR A 42 29.92 -11.64 16.16
N ILE A 43 29.01 -11.49 15.20
CA ILE A 43 28.24 -10.27 15.00
C ILE A 43 27.13 -10.29 16.06
N ALA A 44 27.18 -9.36 17.01
CA ALA A 44 25.99 -9.00 17.76
C ALA A 44 24.97 -8.49 16.74
N ALA A 45 24.00 -9.35 16.40
CA ALA A 45 22.88 -8.98 15.55
C ALA A 45 22.05 -7.96 16.32
N CYS A 46 22.36 -6.67 16.14
CA CYS A 46 21.30 -5.69 16.08
C CYS A 46 20.34 -6.24 15.03
N ALA A 47 19.18 -6.72 15.44
CA ALA A 47 18.12 -7.08 14.52
C ALA A 47 17.71 -5.78 13.80
N VAL A 48 18.41 -5.49 12.72
CA VAL A 48 17.96 -4.56 11.70
C VAL A 48 16.61 -5.12 11.26
N PRO A 49 15.52 -4.33 11.26
CA PRO A 49 14.27 -4.84 10.71
C PRO A 49 14.56 -5.39 9.31
N VAL A 50 14.20 -6.65 9.10
CA VAL A 50 14.24 -7.27 7.78
C VAL A 50 13.20 -6.54 6.93
N GLY A 51 13.63 -5.95 5.82
CA GLY A 51 12.76 -5.45 4.74
C GLY A 51 12.58 -3.93 4.68
N ASP A 52 13.01 -3.35 3.56
CA ASP A 52 12.53 -2.04 3.11
C ASP A 52 11.07 -2.18 2.66
N ILE A 53 10.14 -1.71 3.48
CA ILE A 53 8.69 -1.76 3.20
C ILE A 53 8.20 -0.57 2.37
N ARG A 54 9.10 0.26 1.86
CA ARG A 54 8.77 1.43 1.04
C ARG A 54 8.18 1.01 -0.30
N TRP A 55 7.17 1.74 -0.76
CA TRP A 55 6.74 1.66 -2.16
C TRP A 55 7.78 2.38 -3.03
N LYS A 56 8.27 1.69 -4.06
CA LYS A 56 9.29 2.15 -5.00
C LYS A 56 8.65 2.53 -6.35
N PRO A 57 7.84 3.62 -6.42
CA PRO A 57 7.14 3.97 -7.66
C PRO A 57 8.11 4.38 -8.79
N GLU A 58 9.36 4.70 -8.48
CA GLU A 58 10.42 4.93 -9.46
C GLU A 58 10.80 3.69 -10.29
N LEU A 59 10.40 2.49 -9.84
CA LEU A 59 10.62 1.24 -10.57
C LEU A 59 9.48 0.88 -11.54
N LEU A 60 8.44 1.72 -11.63
CA LEU A 60 7.26 1.51 -12.45
C LEU A 60 7.34 2.27 -13.78
N SER A 61 6.72 1.71 -14.81
CA SER A 61 6.49 2.35 -16.11
C SER A 61 5.03 2.81 -16.23
N PRO A 62 4.73 4.00 -16.80
CA PRO A 62 3.35 4.42 -17.01
C PRO A 62 2.52 3.36 -17.75
N GLY A 63 1.35 3.04 -17.21
CA GLY A 63 0.51 1.93 -17.68
C GLY A 63 0.69 0.64 -16.91
N ASP A 64 1.76 0.49 -16.12
CA ASP A 64 1.88 -0.58 -15.13
C ASP A 64 0.69 -0.49 -14.18
N TYR A 65 -0.01 -1.59 -13.99
CA TYR A 65 -1.12 -1.64 -13.05
C TYR A 65 -1.19 -2.97 -12.34
N VAL A 66 -1.99 -2.95 -11.29
CA VAL A 66 -2.34 -4.15 -10.58
C VAL A 66 -3.81 -4.22 -10.20
N SER A 67 -4.35 -5.41 -10.36
CA SER A 67 -5.66 -5.84 -9.95
C SER A 67 -5.67 -6.50 -8.56
N VAL A 68 -6.58 -6.07 -7.70
CA VAL A 68 -6.82 -6.68 -6.40
C VAL A 68 -8.31 -6.95 -6.23
N ASP A 69 -8.65 -8.21 -5.95
CA ASP A 69 -9.99 -8.57 -5.54
C ASP A 69 -10.17 -8.28 -4.05
N GLN A 70 -11.12 -7.41 -3.74
CA GLN A 70 -11.50 -7.07 -2.38
C GLN A 70 -12.79 -7.81 -2.04
N SER A 71 -12.74 -8.67 -1.02
CA SER A 71 -13.86 -9.56 -0.65
C SER A 71 -15.21 -8.89 -0.39
N ARG A 72 -15.24 -7.55 -0.27
CA ARG A 72 -16.46 -6.75 -0.04
C ARG A 72 -16.73 -5.67 -1.08
N SER A 73 -15.75 -5.36 -1.91
CA SER A 73 -15.80 -4.22 -2.84
C SER A 73 -15.51 -4.63 -4.28
N GLY A 74 -15.25 -5.92 -4.51
CA GLY A 74 -14.89 -6.48 -5.80
C GLY A 74 -13.54 -5.98 -6.31
N LEU A 75 -13.33 -6.19 -7.59
CA LEU A 75 -12.08 -5.89 -8.28
C LEU A 75 -11.78 -4.39 -8.31
N ILE A 76 -10.55 -4.04 -7.97
CA ILE A 76 -9.95 -2.72 -8.19
C ILE A 76 -8.65 -2.86 -8.97
N HIS A 77 -8.32 -1.89 -9.80
CA HIS A 77 -7.04 -1.79 -10.48
C HIS A 77 -6.33 -0.50 -10.06
N HIS A 78 -5.08 -0.57 -9.61
CA HIS A 78 -4.23 0.59 -9.34
C HIS A 78 -3.22 0.72 -10.46
N MET A 79 -3.41 1.72 -11.33
CA MET A 79 -2.55 1.97 -12.48
C MET A 79 -1.62 3.15 -12.23
N TYR A 80 -0.34 2.93 -12.40
CA TYR A 80 0.67 3.97 -12.41
C TYR A 80 0.59 4.82 -13.67
N LYS A 81 0.54 6.14 -13.50
CA LYS A 81 0.37 7.11 -14.59
C LYS A 81 1.64 7.87 -14.93
N GLY A 82 2.71 7.68 -14.16
CA GLY A 82 3.91 8.49 -14.27
C GLY A 82 4.04 9.51 -13.15
N ARG A 83 4.81 10.56 -13.42
CA ARG A 83 5.04 11.66 -12.49
C ARG A 83 4.24 12.89 -12.88
N GLN A 84 3.77 13.64 -11.90
CA GLN A 84 3.21 14.97 -12.06
C GLN A 84 4.00 15.92 -11.16
N GLY A 85 4.90 16.70 -11.75
CA GLY A 85 5.89 17.46 -10.98
C GLY A 85 6.78 16.53 -10.16
N ASN A 86 6.80 16.70 -8.84
CA ASN A 86 7.60 15.86 -7.94
C ASN A 86 6.89 14.56 -7.52
N ASP A 87 5.57 14.48 -7.73
CA ASP A 87 4.73 13.42 -7.19
C ASP A 87 4.58 12.26 -8.20
N TYR A 88 4.40 11.06 -7.70
CA TYR A 88 3.98 9.90 -8.48
C TYR A 88 2.45 9.77 -8.44
N LEU A 89 1.85 9.46 -9.59
CA LEU A 89 0.40 9.42 -9.74
C LEU A 89 -0.10 7.99 -9.97
N ILE A 90 -1.09 7.58 -9.18
CA ILE A 90 -1.78 6.29 -9.31
C ILE A 90 -3.26 6.56 -9.51
N GLU A 91 -3.85 6.07 -10.60
CA GLU A 91 -5.29 6.10 -10.83
C GLU A 91 -5.88 4.74 -10.50
N SER A 92 -6.97 4.73 -9.73
CA SER A 92 -7.61 3.50 -9.27
C SER A 92 -8.96 3.31 -9.95
N TYR A 93 -9.18 2.16 -10.58
CA TYR A 93 -10.36 1.87 -11.39
C TYR A 93 -11.14 0.70 -10.82
N ARG A 94 -12.46 0.75 -10.88
CA ARG A 94 -13.35 -0.36 -10.52
C ARG A 94 -13.88 -1.02 -11.78
N GLY A 95 -14.19 -2.31 -11.70
CA GLY A 95 -14.76 -3.07 -12.80
C GLY A 95 -13.80 -4.14 -13.32
N PRO A 96 -14.01 -4.66 -14.55
CA PRO A 96 -13.23 -5.76 -15.10
C PRO A 96 -11.87 -5.34 -15.70
N SER A 97 -11.63 -4.04 -15.90
CA SER A 97 -10.40 -3.51 -16.50
C SER A 97 -10.08 -2.09 -16.01
N PRO A 98 -8.80 -1.64 -16.05
CA PRO A 98 -8.38 -0.29 -15.66
C PRO A 98 -8.74 0.78 -16.71
N THR A 99 -10.03 0.93 -16.99
CA THR A 99 -10.54 1.81 -18.06
C THR A 99 -11.69 2.69 -17.56
N GLY A 100 -11.91 3.82 -18.25
CA GLY A 100 -12.98 4.75 -17.94
C GLY A 100 -12.59 5.81 -16.91
N THR A 101 -13.53 6.22 -16.06
CA THR A 101 -13.30 7.20 -15.00
C THR A 101 -12.67 6.53 -13.78
N PRO A 102 -11.53 7.01 -13.26
CA PRO A 102 -10.97 6.46 -12.03
C PRO A 102 -11.91 6.73 -10.85
N ALA A 103 -12.03 5.74 -9.97
CA ALA A 103 -12.74 5.87 -8.69
C ALA A 103 -12.03 6.89 -7.79
N PHE A 104 -10.70 6.87 -7.77
CA PHE A 104 -9.88 7.87 -7.09
C PHE A 104 -8.46 7.88 -7.64
N THR A 105 -7.75 8.98 -7.36
CA THR A 105 -6.37 9.21 -7.74
C THR A 105 -5.53 9.39 -6.48
N THR A 106 -4.43 8.66 -6.37
CA THR A 106 -3.47 8.74 -5.26
C THR A 106 -2.21 9.45 -5.71
N ARG A 107 -1.68 10.33 -4.87
CA ARG A 107 -0.38 10.98 -5.05
C ARG A 107 0.62 10.45 -4.04
N LEU A 108 1.81 10.11 -4.52
CA LEU A 108 2.91 9.63 -3.69
C LEU A 108 4.13 10.56 -3.78
N ASP A 109 4.88 10.66 -2.70
CA ASP A 109 6.16 11.37 -2.70
C ASP A 109 7.29 10.52 -3.32
N GLY A 110 8.51 11.09 -3.32
CA GLY A 110 9.75 10.44 -3.77
C GLY A 110 10.04 9.07 -3.13
N ASN A 111 9.49 8.86 -1.93
CA ASN A 111 9.64 7.64 -1.14
C ASN A 111 8.38 6.77 -1.19
N GLY A 112 7.45 7.02 -2.11
CA GLY A 112 6.22 6.23 -2.21
C GLY A 112 5.27 6.35 -1.01
N ASN A 113 5.40 7.40 -0.20
CA ASN A 113 4.46 7.70 0.87
C ASN A 113 3.22 8.42 0.34
N TYR A 114 2.05 8.14 0.91
CA TYR A 114 0.78 8.72 0.48
C TYR A 114 0.67 10.20 0.85
N LEU A 115 0.80 11.10 -0.13
CA LEU A 115 0.55 12.52 0.07
C LEU A 115 -0.95 12.80 0.21
N SER A 116 -1.73 12.26 -0.72
CA SER A 116 -3.18 12.37 -0.73
C SER A 116 -3.83 11.30 -1.60
N TRP A 117 -5.14 11.13 -1.41
CA TRP A 117 -6.00 10.53 -2.42
C TRP A 117 -7.26 11.37 -2.61
N GLN A 118 -7.73 11.43 -3.85
CA GLN A 118 -8.81 12.31 -4.27
C GLN A 118 -9.79 11.58 -5.19
N ARG A 119 -11.09 11.75 -4.93
CA ARG A 119 -12.18 11.29 -5.80
C ARG A 119 -12.57 12.39 -6.79
N SER A 120 -13.27 12.01 -7.85
CA SER A 120 -13.72 12.95 -8.89
C SER A 120 -14.71 14.01 -8.39
N ASP A 121 -15.39 13.76 -7.27
CA ASP A 121 -16.32 14.70 -6.63
C ASP A 121 -15.62 15.74 -5.73
N GLY A 122 -14.29 15.75 -5.70
CA GLY A 122 -13.48 16.67 -4.90
C GLY A 122 -13.25 16.22 -3.46
N TYR A 123 -13.76 15.05 -3.06
CA TYR A 123 -13.39 14.45 -1.77
C TYR A 123 -11.89 14.13 -1.77
N GLU A 124 -11.13 14.80 -0.91
CA GLU A 124 -9.69 14.61 -0.75
C GLU A 124 -9.33 14.28 0.71
N VAL A 125 -8.43 13.32 0.89
CA VAL A 125 -7.81 13.03 2.18
C VAL A 125 -6.30 13.25 2.09
N ARG A 126 -5.76 13.89 3.11
CA ARG A 126 -4.33 14.18 3.27
C ARG A 126 -3.83 13.68 4.62
N TYR A 127 -2.51 13.52 4.75
CA TYR A 127 -1.88 12.94 5.94
C TYR A 127 -0.77 13.84 6.50
N GLN A 128 -0.64 13.90 7.82
CA GLN A 128 0.41 14.68 8.48
C GLN A 128 0.94 14.04 9.77
N PRO A 129 2.21 13.61 9.83
CA PRO A 129 3.09 13.41 8.67
C PRO A 129 2.53 12.32 7.75
N HIS A 130 2.96 12.33 6.50
CA HIS A 130 2.40 11.47 5.44
C HIS A 130 3.15 10.13 5.27
N ASP A 131 4.20 9.90 6.05
CA ASP A 131 5.11 8.75 5.97
C ASP A 131 4.74 7.58 6.91
N CYS A 132 3.73 7.72 7.76
CA CYS A 132 3.44 6.72 8.79
C CYS A 132 3.02 5.35 8.23
N THR A 133 2.39 5.26 7.05
CA THR A 133 1.86 3.99 6.51
C THR A 133 2.95 2.96 6.24
N ARG A 134 4.15 3.41 5.87
CA ARG A 134 5.33 2.57 5.57
C ARG A 134 6.51 2.83 6.52
N THR A 135 6.22 3.40 7.69
CA THR A 135 7.21 3.55 8.78
C THR A 135 7.10 2.39 9.75
N LEU A 136 8.20 1.66 9.95
CA LEU A 136 8.30 0.61 10.96
C LEU A 136 8.31 1.17 12.38
N GLY A 137 7.74 0.43 13.32
CA GLY A 137 7.57 0.86 14.69
C GLY A 137 6.37 1.78 14.87
N LYS A 138 6.43 2.64 15.89
CA LYS A 138 5.33 3.52 16.29
C LYS A 138 5.40 4.85 15.55
N CYS A 139 4.33 5.23 14.88
CA CYS A 139 4.18 6.50 14.19
C CYS A 139 2.84 7.16 14.56
N ARG A 140 2.81 8.49 14.65
CA ARG A 140 1.59 9.26 14.91
C ARG A 140 1.34 10.20 13.76
N TYR A 141 0.12 10.21 13.25
CA TYR A 141 -0.29 11.10 12.16
C TYR A 141 -1.71 11.60 12.33
N THR A 142 -2.03 12.63 11.55
CA THR A 142 -3.37 13.19 11.40
C THR A 142 -3.86 12.90 10.00
N GLU A 143 -5.00 12.25 9.89
CA GLU A 143 -5.80 12.18 8.67
C GLU A 143 -6.64 13.45 8.59
N ILE A 144 -6.52 14.20 7.50
CA ILE A 144 -7.23 15.44 7.24
C ILE A 144 -8.20 15.19 6.08
N ARG A 145 -9.49 15.29 6.37
CA ARG A 145 -10.60 15.06 5.44
C ARG A 145 -11.19 16.39 4.94
N PRO A 146 -12.17 16.37 4.02
CA PRO A 146 -12.87 17.59 3.62
C PRO A 146 -13.46 18.32 4.83
N ASN A 147 -13.61 19.64 4.69
CA ASN A 147 -14.04 20.55 5.76
C ASN A 147 -13.09 20.61 6.98
N ASP A 148 -11.82 20.24 6.81
CA ASP A 148 -10.79 20.19 7.87
C ASP A 148 -11.20 19.33 9.07
N GLU A 149 -11.94 18.24 8.83
CA GLU A 149 -12.11 17.18 9.83
C GLU A 149 -10.76 16.48 10.05
N ARG A 150 -10.29 16.44 11.30
CA ARG A 150 -8.96 15.95 11.67
C ARG A 150 -9.05 14.76 12.62
N ILE A 151 -8.52 13.62 12.20
CA ILE A 151 -8.51 12.39 13.00
C ILE A 151 -7.06 12.04 13.33
N ARG A 152 -6.75 11.97 14.63
CA ARG A 152 -5.40 11.62 15.09
C ARG A 152 -5.29 10.12 15.29
N TRP A 153 -4.28 9.54 14.66
CA TRP A 153 -3.98 8.12 14.67
C TRP A 153 -2.61 7.86 15.31
N THR A 154 -2.51 6.72 15.99
CA THR A 154 -1.25 6.08 16.32
C THR A 154 -1.20 4.75 15.57
N ARG A 155 -0.21 4.58 14.71
CA ARG A 155 0.08 3.35 13.99
C ARG A 155 1.29 2.65 14.61
N ILE A 156 1.23 1.34 14.75
CA ILE A 156 2.39 0.49 15.00
C ILE A 156 2.51 -0.45 13.83
N THR A 157 3.61 -0.36 13.08
CA THR A 157 3.92 -1.23 11.95
C THR A 157 5.04 -2.19 12.33
N THR A 158 4.93 -3.46 11.98
CA THR A 158 5.93 -4.49 12.21
C THR A 158 6.19 -5.21 10.91
N ALA A 159 7.45 -5.38 10.53
CA ALA A 159 7.80 -6.18 9.37
C ALA A 159 7.38 -7.65 9.56
N THR A 160 7.07 -8.30 8.46
CA THR A 160 6.86 -9.75 8.37
C THR A 160 7.79 -10.30 7.29
N ASP A 161 7.90 -11.62 7.18
CA ASP A 161 8.77 -12.25 6.18
C ASP A 161 8.41 -11.86 4.74
N THR A 162 7.14 -11.52 4.50
CA THR A 162 6.58 -11.21 3.17
C THR A 162 6.11 -9.76 3.02
N GLY A 163 6.22 -8.93 4.06
CA GLY A 163 5.75 -7.55 4.03
C GLY A 163 5.65 -6.93 5.41
N PHE A 164 4.44 -6.52 5.81
CA PHE A 164 4.23 -5.91 7.12
C PHE A 164 2.84 -6.18 7.68
N LYS A 165 2.74 -6.13 9.00
CA LYS A 165 1.49 -6.02 9.74
C LYS A 165 1.44 -4.73 10.52
N TYR A 166 0.23 -4.28 10.84
CA TYR A 166 0.05 -3.05 11.57
C TYR A 166 -1.20 -3.05 12.45
N VAL A 167 -1.18 -2.16 13.44
CA VAL A 167 -2.35 -1.77 14.22
C VAL A 167 -2.40 -0.25 14.29
N GLU A 168 -3.57 0.32 14.02
CA GLU A 168 -3.89 1.73 14.10
C GLU A 168 -4.99 1.95 15.12
N THR A 169 -4.79 2.92 16.00
CA THR A 169 -5.78 3.33 16.99
C THR A 169 -5.94 4.83 16.95
N ASP A 170 -7.18 5.31 17.07
CA ASP A 170 -7.41 6.73 17.30
C ASP A 170 -6.97 7.14 18.71
N ARG A 171 -7.09 8.43 19.03
CA ARG A 171 -6.66 8.98 20.32
C ARG A 171 -7.36 8.34 21.52
N ASN A 172 -8.61 7.90 21.36
CA ASN A 172 -9.43 7.37 22.45
C ASN A 172 -9.36 5.84 22.54
N GLY A 173 -8.79 5.18 21.54
CA GLY A 173 -8.80 3.73 21.39
C GLY A 173 -10.15 3.17 20.94
N GLU A 174 -11.11 4.04 20.59
CA GLU A 174 -12.46 3.66 20.16
C GLU A 174 -12.43 3.05 18.75
N ARG A 175 -11.60 3.62 17.87
CA ARG A 175 -11.38 3.09 16.53
C ARG A 175 -10.08 2.33 16.51
N ARG A 176 -10.17 1.07 16.10
CA ARG A 176 -9.04 0.19 15.84
C ARG A 176 -9.12 -0.35 14.42
N VAL A 177 -8.03 -0.22 13.69
CA VAL A 177 -7.81 -0.88 12.40
C VAL A 177 -6.54 -1.71 12.52
N SER A 178 -6.51 -2.88 11.93
CA SER A 178 -5.31 -3.71 11.86
C SER A 178 -5.26 -4.42 10.53
N GLY A 179 -4.06 -4.72 10.05
CA GLY A 179 -3.93 -5.53 8.86
C GLY A 179 -2.57 -6.18 8.75
N GLU A 180 -2.47 -7.10 7.81
CA GLU A 180 -1.26 -7.79 7.41
C GLU A 180 -1.26 -7.92 5.89
N ILE A 181 -0.18 -7.46 5.27
CA ILE A 181 -0.09 -7.20 3.84
C ILE A 181 1.25 -7.71 3.36
N ALA A 182 1.22 -8.62 2.38
CA ALA A 182 2.40 -8.99 1.64
C ALA A 182 2.79 -7.84 0.70
N ILE A 183 4.06 -7.69 0.39
CA ILE A 183 4.57 -6.74 -0.61
C ILE A 183 5.51 -7.46 -1.56
N ASP A 184 5.58 -7.00 -2.81
CA ASP A 184 6.62 -7.45 -3.74
C ASP A 184 7.95 -6.69 -3.53
N GLU A 185 8.96 -6.99 -4.35
CA GLU A 185 10.28 -6.34 -4.29
C GLU A 185 10.24 -4.80 -4.49
N ARG A 186 9.20 -4.28 -5.14
CA ARG A 186 8.95 -2.86 -5.36
C ARG A 186 8.15 -2.24 -4.21
N GLY A 187 7.82 -3.02 -3.17
CA GLY A 187 7.00 -2.58 -2.05
C GLY A 187 5.53 -2.38 -2.41
N ILE A 188 5.11 -2.97 -3.52
CA ILE A 188 3.74 -2.94 -4.01
C ILE A 188 2.99 -4.00 -3.19
N ALA A 189 2.09 -3.54 -2.31
CA ALA A 189 1.17 -4.33 -1.50
C ALA A 189 0.25 -5.34 -2.22
N GLY A 190 0.61 -6.62 -2.11
CA GLY A 190 -0.11 -7.79 -2.59
C GLY A 190 -1.29 -8.23 -1.74
N SER A 191 -1.47 -9.55 -1.66
CA SER A 191 -2.54 -10.16 -0.86
C SER A 191 -2.37 -9.86 0.63
N GLY A 192 -3.50 -9.79 1.34
CA GLY A 192 -3.50 -9.45 2.75
C GLY A 192 -4.88 -9.42 3.36
N GLN A 193 -4.95 -9.08 4.64
CA GLN A 193 -6.21 -8.88 5.34
C GLN A 193 -6.18 -7.60 6.16
N VAL A 194 -7.34 -6.95 6.23
CA VAL A 194 -7.57 -5.77 7.05
C VAL A 194 -8.82 -5.99 7.86
N SER A 195 -8.77 -5.65 9.14
CA SER A 195 -9.92 -5.64 10.04
C SER A 195 -10.05 -4.24 10.63
N GLY A 196 -11.26 -3.73 10.68
CA GLY A 196 -11.54 -2.42 11.23
C GLY A 196 -13.01 -2.27 11.57
N HIS A 197 -13.44 -1.01 11.74
CA HIS A 197 -14.76 -0.67 12.26
C HIS A 197 -15.93 -1.38 11.54
N PHE A 198 -15.89 -1.55 10.22
CA PHE A 198 -17.00 -2.18 9.51
C PHE A 198 -16.78 -3.66 9.17
N GLY A 199 -15.75 -4.31 9.75
CA GLY A 199 -15.47 -5.74 9.63
C GLY A 199 -14.17 -6.08 8.87
N ALA A 200 -13.88 -7.37 8.77
CA ALA A 200 -12.72 -7.87 8.04
C ALA A 200 -12.92 -7.79 6.52
N GLN A 201 -11.83 -7.56 5.80
CA GLN A 201 -11.72 -7.59 4.34
C GLN A 201 -10.43 -8.32 3.96
N THR A 202 -10.53 -9.19 2.96
CA THR A 202 -9.37 -9.85 2.36
C THR A 202 -9.08 -9.20 1.01
N PHE A 203 -7.80 -9.05 0.72
CA PHE A 203 -7.24 -8.57 -0.53
C PHE A 203 -6.55 -9.75 -1.18
N THR A 204 -6.96 -10.09 -2.38
CA THR A 204 -6.32 -11.15 -3.17
C THR A 204 -5.80 -10.52 -4.44
N LEU A 205 -4.49 -10.63 -4.66
CA LEU A 205 -3.90 -10.26 -5.94
C LEU A 205 -4.51 -11.10 -7.06
N VAL A 206 -4.84 -10.45 -8.17
CA VAL A 206 -5.35 -11.12 -9.38
C VAL A 206 -4.29 -10.98 -10.48
N GLU A 207 -3.91 -12.11 -11.07
CA GLU A 207 -2.96 -12.21 -12.19
C GLU A 207 -3.53 -11.71 -13.52
#